data_AF-A0A655BM47-F1
#
_entry.id   AF-A0A655BM47-F1
#
_cell.length_a   1.000
_cell.length_b   1.000
_cell.length_c   1.000
_cell.angle_alpha   90.00
_cell.angle_beta   90.00
_cell.angle_gamma   90.00
#
_symmetry.space_group_name_H-M   'P 1'
#
loop_
_entity.id
_entity.type
_entity.pdbx_description
1 polymer ?
#
loop_
_entity_poly.entity_id
_entity_poly.type
_entity_poly.pdbx_seq_one_letter_code
_entity_poly.pdbx_strand_id
1 'polypeptide(L)' 'MCARGLRIVLEAGVREPIVFQANQALYAQLNTSQQSIFWRQVDGGHDALCWRGGLTQGLMLLWQPLIDTL' A
#
# COMPACT_ATOMS: atom_id res chain seq x y z
N MET A 1 -2.25 21.81 6.78
CA MET A 1 -0.94 21.35 6.31
C MET A 1 -1.11 19.94 5.74
N CYS A 2 -0.60 19.65 4.55
CA CYS A 2 -0.62 18.28 4.01
C CYS A 2 0.59 17.49 4.55
N ALA A 3 0.40 16.21 4.88
CA ALA A 3 1.49 15.35 5.32
C ALA A 3 2.52 15.12 4.19
N ARG A 4 3.82 15.26 4.49
CA ARG A 4 4.92 15.12 3.53
C ARG A 4 5.92 14.07 3.99
N GLY A 5 6.62 13.43 3.04
CA GLY A 5 7.65 12.44 3.34
C GLY A 5 7.11 11.11 3.89
N LEU A 6 5.84 10.80 3.66
CA LEU A 6 5.27 9.52 4.07
C LEU A 6 5.78 8.37 3.20
N ARG A 7 5.97 7.21 3.83
CA ARG A 7 6.18 5.91 3.18
C ARG A 7 4.89 5.12 3.33
N ILE A 8 4.20 4.82 2.23
CA ILE A 8 2.85 4.25 2.23
C ILE A 8 2.84 2.95 1.43
N VAL A 9 2.38 1.87 2.04
CA VAL A 9 1.99 0.65 1.30
C VAL A 9 0.54 0.80 0.91
N LEU A 10 0.27 0.74 -0.40
CA LEU A 10 -1.07 0.86 -0.95
C LEU A 10 -1.39 -0.44 -1.71
N GLU A 11 -2.30 -1.24 -1.16
CA GLU A 11 -2.64 -2.55 -1.68
C GLU A 11 -4.14 -2.65 -1.94
N ALA A 12 -4.53 -3.24 -3.07
CA ALA A 12 -5.93 -3.48 -3.38
C ALA A 12 -6.14 -4.82 -4.08
N GLY A 13 -7.20 -5.53 -3.67
CA GLY A 13 -7.64 -6.76 -4.30
C GLY A 13 -8.39 -6.52 -5.60
N VAL A 14 -8.02 -7.23 -6.67
CA VAL A 14 -8.68 -7.09 -7.98
C VAL A 14 -10.15 -7.57 -7.98
N ARG A 15 -10.55 -8.36 -6.97
CA ARG A 15 -11.93 -8.85 -6.80
C ARG A 15 -12.82 -7.91 -5.96
N GLU A 16 -12.32 -6.72 -5.64
CA GLU A 16 -13.09 -5.61 -5.03
C GLU A 16 -13.11 -4.39 -5.97
N PRO A 17 -13.93 -4.38 -7.04
CA PRO A 17 -13.80 -3.39 -8.11
C PRO A 17 -13.87 -1.93 -7.65
N ILE A 18 -14.75 -1.64 -6.68
CA ILE A 18 -14.91 -0.28 -6.13
C ILE A 18 -13.65 0.14 -5.38
N VAL A 19 -13.16 -0.70 -4.47
CA VAL A 19 -11.96 -0.42 -3.66
C VAL A 19 -10.72 -0.36 -4.57
N PHE A 20 -10.62 -1.26 -5.55
CA PHE A 20 -9.53 -1.30 -6.51
C PHE A 20 -9.47 -0.03 -7.38
N GLN A 21 -10.61 0.43 -7.91
CA GLN A 21 -10.67 1.67 -8.68
C GLN A 21 -10.35 2.90 -7.81
N ALA A 22 -10.90 2.96 -6.59
CA ALA A 22 -10.60 4.05 -5.66
C ALA A 22 -9.11 4.11 -5.31
N ASN A 23 -8.48 2.95 -5.09
CA ASN A 23 -7.06 2.84 -4.81
C ASN A 23 -6.19 3.23 -6.02
N GLN A 24 -6.58 2.89 -7.25
CA GLN A 24 -5.88 3.36 -8.45
C GLN A 24 -5.97 4.88 -8.62
N ALA A 25 -7.15 5.46 -8.38
CA ALA A 25 -7.31 6.91 -8.41
C ALA A 25 -6.46 7.60 -7.34
N LEU A 26 -6.44 7.04 -6.12
CA LEU A 26 -5.58 7.54 -5.06
C LEU A 26 -4.09 7.40 -5.41
N TYR A 27 -3.66 6.25 -5.95
CA TYR A 27 -2.30 6.04 -6.41
C TYR A 27 -1.87 7.09 -7.43
N ALA A 28 -2.70 7.37 -8.44
CA ALA A 28 -2.42 8.39 -9.45
C ALA A 28 -2.21 9.79 -8.83
N GLN A 29 -3.01 10.15 -7.82
CA GLN A 29 -2.86 11.41 -7.11
C GLN A 29 -1.58 11.43 -6.26
N LEU A 30 -1.31 10.37 -5.50
CA LEU A 30 -0.15 10.29 -4.61
C LEU A 30 1.18 10.17 -5.37
N ASN A 31 1.19 9.55 -6.56
CA ASN A 31 2.40 9.39 -7.36
C ASN A 31 2.93 10.73 -7.94
N THR A 32 2.11 11.78 -7.93
CA THR A 32 2.55 13.15 -8.26
C THR A 32 3.10 13.93 -7.06
N SER A 33 2.98 13.36 -5.85
CA SER A 33 3.44 13.96 -4.61
C SER A 33 4.81 13.42 -4.19
N GLN A 34 5.51 14.14 -3.31
CA GLN A 34 6.84 13.75 -2.80
C GLN A 34 6.79 12.60 -1.75
N GLN A 35 5.83 11.68 -1.88
CA GLN A 35 5.66 10.53 -1.00
C GLN A 35 6.22 9.26 -1.67
N SER A 36 6.71 8.32 -0.87
CA SER A 36 7.15 7.02 -1.37
C SER A 36 5.98 6.04 -1.27
N ILE A 37 5.41 5.68 -2.43
CA ILE A 37 4.25 4.79 -2.50
C ILE A 37 4.66 3.42 -3.01
N PHE A 38 4.39 2.38 -2.23
CA PHE A 38 4.60 0.97 -2.58
C PHE A 38 3.25 0.38 -2.99
N TRP A 39 2.97 0.40 -4.29
CA TRP A 39 1.72 -0.11 -4.86
C TRP A 39 1.76 -1.62 -5.08
N ARG A 40 0.70 -2.32 -4.67
CA ARG A 40 0.51 -3.76 -4.95
C ARG A 40 -0.93 -4.05 -5.34
N GLN A 41 -1.09 -4.91 -6.33
CA GLN A 41 -2.37 -5.51 -6.69
C GLN A 41 -2.32 -6.97 -6.27
N VAL A 42 -3.40 -7.47 -5.67
CA VAL A 42 -3.47 -8.86 -5.21
C VAL A 42 -4.66 -9.58 -5.83
N ASP A 43 -4.50 -10.87 -6.10
CA ASP A 43 -5.61 -11.75 -6.48
C ASP A 43 -6.42 -12.14 -5.24
N GLY A 44 -7.17 -11.17 -4.72
CA GLY A 44 -7.99 -11.28 -3.53
C GLY A 44 -9.17 -10.33 -3.56
N GLY A 45 -10.04 -10.46 -2.57
CA GLY A 45 -11.17 -9.55 -2.37
C GLY A 45 -11.30 -9.14 -0.90
N HIS A 46 -12.53 -8.83 -0.48
CA HIS A 46 -12.82 -8.29 0.86
C HIS A 46 -12.82 -9.38 1.94
N ASP A 47 -11.71 -10.11 2.06
CA ASP A 47 -11.52 -11.21 3.00
C ASP A 47 -10.23 -10.97 3.81
N ALA A 48 -10.33 -11.06 5.14
CA ALA A 48 -9.20 -10.90 6.04
C ALA A 48 -8.06 -11.90 5.77
N LEU A 49 -8.37 -13.08 5.24
CA LEU A 49 -7.35 -14.05 4.81
C LEU A 49 -6.51 -13.51 3.66
N CYS A 50 -7.11 -12.78 2.71
CA CYS A 50 -6.39 -12.11 1.64
C CYS A 50 -5.49 -11.00 2.18
N TRP A 51 -5.91 -10.28 3.22
CA TRP A 51 -5.16 -9.15 3.78
C TRP A 51 -3.97 -9.56 4.65
N ARG A 52 -4.03 -10.73 5.29
CA ARG A 52 -3.00 -11.21 6.23
C ARG A 52 -1.58 -11.16 5.63
N GLY A 53 -1.44 -11.61 4.38
CA GLY A 53 -0.16 -11.61 3.67
C GLY A 53 0.33 -10.19 3.41
N GLY A 54 -0.54 -9.34 2.86
CA GLY A 54 -0.25 -7.94 2.57
C GLY A 54 0.15 -7.13 3.80
N LEU A 55 -0.53 -7.34 4.94
CA LEU A 55 -0.24 -6.69 6.20
C LEU A 55 1.16 -7.04 6.71
N THR A 56 1.49 -8.33 6.78
CA THR A 56 2.80 -8.79 7.27
C THR A 56 3.92 -8.29 6.36
N GLN A 57 3.74 -8.43 5.04
CA GLN A 57 4.72 -7.96 4.06
C GLN A 57 4.86 -6.43 4.05
N GLY A 58 3.77 -5.70 4.31
CA GLY A 58 3.78 -4.25 4.43
C GLY A 58 4.59 -3.77 5.63
N LEU A 59 4.42 -4.41 6.79
CA LEU A 59 5.21 -4.11 7.99
C LEU A 59 6.70 -4.36 7.77
N MET A 60 7.05 -5.52 7.19
CA MET A 60 8.44 -5.84 6.85
C MET A 60 9.06 -4.76 5.94
N LEU A 61 8.36 -4.37 4.87
CA LEU A 61 8.84 -3.36 3.93
C LEU A 61 9.06 -2.00 4.60
N LEU A 62 8.11 -1.57 5.42
CA LEU A 62 8.18 -0.27 6.08
C LEU A 62 9.29 -0.22 7.13
N TRP A 63 9.50 -1.30 7.87
CA TRP A 63 10.55 -1.38 8.89
C TRP A 63 11.92 -1.79 8.37
N GLN A 64 12.06 -2.25 7.11
CA GLN A 64 13.34 -2.68 6.55
C GLN A 64 14.49 -1.69 6.81
N PRO A 65 14.35 -0.37 6.63
CA PRO A 65 15.46 0.55 6.90
C PRO A 65 15.85 0.67 8.37
N LEU A 66 14.98 0.32 9.32
CA LEU A 66 15.34 0.25 10.74
C LEU A 66 16.20 -0.98 11.03
N ILE A 67 15.93 -2.08 10.31
CA ILE A 67 16.66 -3.35 10.45
C ILE A 67 18.04 -3.22 9.78
N ASP A 68 18.12 -2.62 8.60
CA ASP A 68 19.39 -2.45 7.87
C ASP A 68 20.41 -1.56 8.60
N THR A 69 19.95 -0.77 9.58
CA THR A 69 20.79 0.11 10.40
C THR A 69 21.28 -0.51 11.72
N LEU A 70 20.86 -1.73 12.04
CA LEU A 70 21.29 -2.51 13.21
C LEU A 70 22.48 -3.41 12.85
#